data_AF-A0AA38RQ26-F1
#
_entry.id   AF-A0AA38RQ26-F1
#
_cell.length_a   1.000
_cell.length_b   1.000
_cell.length_c   1.000
_cell.angle_alpha   90.00
_cell.angle_beta   90.00
_cell.angle_gamma   90.00
#
_symmetry.space_group_name_H-M   'P 1'
#
loop_
_entity.id
_entity.type
_entity.pdbx_description
1 polymer ?
#
loop_
_entity_poly.entity_id
_entity_poly.type
_entity_poly.pdbx_seq_one_letter_code
_entity_poly.pdbx_strand_id
1 'polypeptide(L)'
;MASKGKQAAASGKDATPTNPRGIPYAPFVDKVEDYVSSREDVEPTLRSFQEMIAKYQFMEQNLQRRVIGLKEKLPDIQKTLDTVQFLKAKRSEEDPVETTFELNDTLYAKAEVPPTDEVYLWLGANVMLAYPINEAEELLESKLKAAKTSLANCEEDLDFLREQVTTMEVAVARVYNWDVVQKRKDKEEEEKKKGKKGIKGDENDSPNG
;
A
#
# COMPACT_ATOMS: atom_id res chain seq x y z
N MET A 1 -35.88 -47.24 -0.77
CA MET A 1 -34.77 -47.29 -1.74
C MET A 1 -34.30 -45.88 -2.00
N ALA A 2 -33.27 -45.44 -1.28
CA ALA A 2 -32.72 -44.09 -1.35
C ALA A 2 -31.73 -44.00 -2.52
N SER A 3 -31.99 -43.11 -3.48
CA SER A 3 -31.00 -42.70 -4.47
C SER A 3 -30.39 -41.38 -4.02
N LYS A 4 -29.17 -41.46 -3.47
CA LYS A 4 -28.33 -40.33 -3.09
C LYS A 4 -27.84 -39.63 -4.36
N GLY A 5 -28.38 -38.46 -4.65
CA GLY A 5 -27.76 -37.48 -5.53
C GLY A 5 -26.48 -36.95 -4.88
N LYS A 6 -25.36 -37.14 -5.57
CA LYS A 6 -24.01 -36.72 -5.18
C LYS A 6 -23.94 -35.18 -5.23
N GLN A 7 -24.03 -34.53 -4.08
CA GLN A 7 -23.80 -33.10 -3.96
C GLN A 7 -22.30 -32.84 -4.08
N ALA A 8 -21.91 -32.05 -5.09
CA ALA A 8 -20.55 -31.57 -5.26
C ALA A 8 -20.20 -30.66 -4.07
N ALA A 9 -19.19 -31.07 -3.30
CA ALA A 9 -18.61 -30.23 -2.26
C ALA A 9 -17.90 -29.04 -2.94
N ALA A 10 -18.45 -27.85 -2.76
CA ALA A 10 -17.82 -26.61 -3.15
C ALA A 10 -16.55 -26.41 -2.30
N SER A 11 -15.40 -26.33 -2.97
CA SER A 11 -14.14 -25.93 -2.39
C SER A 11 -14.14 -24.42 -2.13
N GLY A 12 -14.53 -23.99 -0.93
CA GLY A 12 -14.29 -22.63 -0.45
C GLY A 12 -12.87 -22.52 0.08
N LYS A 13 -11.95 -21.95 -0.71
CA LYS A 13 -10.70 -21.39 -0.18
C LYS A 13 -11.07 -20.10 0.55
N ASP A 14 -10.70 -20.00 1.82
CA ASP A 14 -10.95 -18.86 2.71
C ASP A 14 -10.64 -17.51 2.01
N ALA A 15 -11.61 -16.60 2.01
CA ALA A 15 -11.40 -15.23 1.58
C ALA A 15 -10.54 -14.54 2.64
N THR A 16 -9.28 -14.26 2.34
CA THR A 16 -8.41 -13.46 3.21
C THR A 16 -9.13 -12.15 3.52
N PRO A 17 -9.27 -11.76 4.80
CA PRO A 17 -9.88 -10.48 5.14
C PRO A 17 -9.13 -9.36 4.42
N THR A 18 -9.85 -8.33 4.00
CA THR A 18 -9.32 -7.17 3.28
C THR A 18 -9.72 -5.89 3.98
N ASN A 19 -8.93 -4.82 3.80
CA ASN A 19 -9.31 -3.49 4.25
C ASN A 19 -10.48 -2.94 3.39
N PRO A 20 -11.10 -1.80 3.75
CA PRO A 20 -12.21 -1.21 2.99
C PRO A 20 -11.90 -0.89 1.51
N ARG A 21 -10.62 -0.90 1.12
CA ARG A 21 -10.13 -0.65 -0.24
C ARG A 21 -9.71 -1.92 -0.98
N GLY A 22 -9.87 -3.09 -0.36
CA GLY A 22 -9.62 -4.40 -0.96
C GLY A 22 -8.18 -4.90 -0.82
N ILE A 23 -7.33 -4.23 -0.03
CA ILE A 23 -5.96 -4.69 0.24
C ILE A 23 -6.03 -5.85 1.25
N PRO A 24 -5.44 -7.02 0.96
CA PRO A 24 -5.47 -8.18 1.85
C PRO A 24 -4.67 -7.93 3.13
N TYR A 25 -5.15 -8.50 4.24
CA TYR A 25 -4.40 -8.55 5.49
C TYR A 25 -3.29 -9.61 5.43
N ALA A 26 -2.18 -9.31 6.09
CA ALA A 26 -1.12 -10.27 6.35
C ALA A 26 -1.65 -11.39 7.27
N PRO A 27 -1.38 -12.68 6.94
CA PRO A 27 -1.71 -13.78 7.84
C PRO A 27 -0.90 -13.64 9.13
N PHE A 28 -1.58 -13.64 10.27
CA PHE A 28 -0.92 -13.60 11.56
C PHE A 28 -0.36 -14.99 11.90
N VAL A 29 0.96 -15.09 12.05
CA VAL A 29 1.65 -16.36 12.36
C VAL A 29 1.82 -16.46 13.88
N ASP A 30 0.77 -16.88 14.57
CA ASP A 30 0.80 -17.06 16.04
C ASP A 30 1.73 -18.19 16.47
N LYS A 31 1.52 -19.39 15.92
CA LYS A 31 2.38 -20.55 16.10
C LYS A 31 3.06 -20.87 14.79
N VAL A 32 4.38 -20.95 14.82
CA VAL A 32 5.18 -21.26 13.62
C VAL A 32 4.90 -22.70 13.17
N GLU A 33 4.59 -23.58 14.11
CA GLU A 33 4.27 -24.99 13.91
C GLU A 33 3.03 -25.21 13.02
N ASP A 34 2.11 -24.25 12.98
CA ASP A 34 0.91 -24.31 12.14
C ASP A 34 1.24 -24.11 10.65
N TYR A 35 2.40 -23.52 10.35
CA TYR A 35 2.87 -23.23 9.00
C TYR A 35 4.08 -24.07 8.59
N VAL A 36 4.88 -24.50 9.57
CA VAL A 36 6.10 -25.26 9.36
C VAL A 36 6.07 -26.46 10.32
N SER A 37 5.66 -27.61 9.80
CA SER A 37 5.62 -28.87 10.56
C SER A 37 6.93 -29.65 10.45
N SER A 38 7.68 -29.45 9.37
CA SER A 38 8.97 -30.11 9.13
C SER A 38 10.00 -29.12 8.58
N ARG A 39 11.28 -29.51 8.61
CA ARG A 39 12.38 -28.67 8.09
C ARG A 39 12.28 -28.43 6.58
N GLU A 40 11.64 -29.33 5.84
CA GLU A 40 11.41 -29.21 4.40
C GLU A 40 10.43 -28.08 4.07
N ASP A 41 9.55 -27.72 5.02
CA ASP A 41 8.53 -26.68 4.86
C ASP A 41 9.04 -25.26 5.13
N VAL A 42 10.22 -25.12 5.76
CA VAL A 42 10.82 -23.82 6.12
C VAL A 42 11.09 -22.97 4.89
N GLU A 43 11.84 -23.50 3.92
CA GLU A 43 12.24 -22.74 2.73
C GLU A 43 11.06 -22.35 1.83
N PRO A 44 10.08 -23.24 1.53
CA PRO A 44 8.85 -22.86 0.85
C PRO A 44 8.07 -21.76 1.57
N THR A 45 7.94 -21.85 2.90
CA THR A 45 7.19 -20.86 3.69
C THR A 45 7.88 -19.50 3.69
N LEU A 46 9.20 -19.48 3.89
CA LEU A 46 9.99 -18.24 3.82
C LEU A 46 9.88 -17.57 2.45
N ARG A 47 9.94 -18.35 1.36
CA ARG A 47 9.73 -17.82 0.00
C ARG A 47 8.34 -17.22 -0.16
N SER A 48 7.29 -17.91 0.30
CA SER A 48 5.92 -17.39 0.23
C SER A 48 5.75 -16.08 1.00
N PHE A 49 6.35 -15.95 2.18
CA PHE A 49 6.31 -14.72 2.96
C PHE A 49 7.09 -13.58 2.30
N GLN A 50 8.26 -13.87 1.72
CA GLN A 50 9.03 -12.88 0.95
C GLN A 50 8.26 -12.39 -0.28
N GLU A 51 7.58 -13.28 -1.01
CA GLU A 51 6.70 -12.91 -2.12
C GLU A 51 5.56 -12.00 -1.68
N MET A 52 4.99 -12.24 -0.50
CA MET A 52 3.92 -11.40 0.04
C MET A 52 4.43 -10.02 0.47
N ILE A 53 5.60 -9.95 1.11
CA ILE A 53 6.28 -8.67 1.42
C ILE A 53 6.53 -7.87 0.14
N ALA A 54 7.04 -8.52 -0.90
CA ALA A 54 7.29 -7.86 -2.19
C ALA A 54 5.99 -7.29 -2.81
N LYS A 55 4.86 -8.00 -2.67
CA LYS A 55 3.55 -7.50 -3.12
C LYS A 55 3.10 -6.28 -2.32
N TYR A 56 3.24 -6.29 -0.99
CA TYR A 56 2.90 -5.13 -0.16
C TYR A 56 3.78 -3.92 -0.47
N GLN A 57 5.09 -4.10 -0.61
CA GLN A 57 6.02 -3.03 -0.99
C GLN A 57 5.71 -2.46 -2.38
N PHE A 58 5.35 -3.31 -3.34
CA PHE A 58 4.94 -2.84 -4.67
C PHE A 58 3.67 -1.97 -4.60
N MET A 59 2.67 -2.39 -3.82
CA MET A 59 1.46 -1.60 -3.59
C MET A 59 1.79 -0.27 -2.86
N GLU A 60 2.68 -0.30 -1.87
CA GLU A 60 3.10 0.89 -1.11
C GLU A 60 3.75 1.91 -2.04
N GLN A 61 4.71 1.48 -2.88
CA GLN A 61 5.37 2.36 -3.85
C GLN A 61 4.38 3.00 -4.84
N ASN A 62 3.36 2.26 -5.28
CA ASN A 62 2.32 2.78 -6.17
C ASN A 62 1.48 3.86 -5.47
N LEU A 63 1.05 3.62 -4.24
CA LEU A 63 0.28 4.60 -3.47
C LEU A 63 1.13 5.81 -3.11
N GLN A 64 2.40 5.62 -2.77
CA GLN A 64 3.33 6.72 -2.48
C GLN A 64 3.48 7.66 -3.69
N ARG A 65 3.65 7.12 -4.90
CA ARG A 65 3.66 7.93 -6.13
C ARG A 65 2.36 8.71 -6.32
N ARG A 66 1.21 8.09 -6.03
CA ARG A 66 -0.09 8.75 -6.13
C ARG A 66 -0.26 9.86 -5.10
N VAL A 67 0.20 9.67 -3.87
CA VAL A 67 0.19 10.70 -2.82
C VAL A 67 1.04 11.90 -3.21
N ILE A 68 2.25 11.67 -3.73
CA ILE A 68 3.13 12.75 -4.21
C ILE A 68 2.42 13.56 -5.30
N GLY A 69 1.91 12.89 -6.34
CA GLY A 69 1.20 13.58 -7.42
C GLY A 69 -0.08 14.30 -6.99
N LEU A 70 -0.78 13.83 -5.95
CA LEU A 70 -1.93 14.53 -5.38
C LEU A 70 -1.49 15.76 -4.57
N LYS A 71 -0.42 15.66 -3.78
CA LYS A 71 0.14 16.77 -3.00
C LYS A 71 0.68 17.90 -3.88
N GLU A 72 1.22 17.56 -5.04
CA GLU A 72 1.66 18.56 -6.03
C GLU A 72 0.47 19.29 -6.68
N LYS A 73 -0.61 18.56 -7.03
CA LYS A 73 -1.76 19.13 -7.76
C LYS A 73 -2.76 19.87 -6.88
N LEU A 74 -2.89 19.50 -5.62
CA LEU A 74 -3.88 20.08 -4.70
C LEU A 74 -3.74 21.60 -4.56
N PRO A 75 -2.53 22.17 -4.37
CA PRO A 75 -2.33 23.61 -4.34
C PRO A 75 -2.77 24.31 -5.63
N ASP A 76 -2.55 23.70 -6.80
CA ASP A 76 -2.93 24.29 -8.08
C ASP A 76 -4.44 24.34 -8.28
N ILE A 77 -5.14 23.27 -7.89
CA ILE A 77 -6.62 23.23 -7.89
C ILE A 77 -7.17 24.29 -6.92
N GLN A 78 -6.58 24.40 -5.73
CA GLN A 78 -6.99 25.39 -4.73
C GLN A 78 -6.78 26.83 -5.25
N LYS A 79 -5.59 27.14 -5.76
CA LYS A 79 -5.31 28.47 -6.35
C LYS A 79 -6.25 28.82 -7.49
N THR A 80 -6.59 27.85 -8.33
CA THR A 80 -7.53 28.07 -9.43
C THR A 80 -8.93 28.37 -8.90
N LEU A 81 -9.39 27.64 -7.89
CA LEU A 81 -10.66 27.91 -7.21
C LEU A 81 -10.67 29.30 -6.57
N ASP A 82 -9.60 29.65 -5.86
CA ASP A 82 -9.46 30.96 -5.20
C ASP A 82 -9.54 32.10 -6.22
N THR A 83 -8.92 31.95 -7.40
CA THR A 83 -9.03 32.92 -8.51
C THR A 83 -10.45 33.02 -9.05
N VAL A 84 -11.16 31.90 -9.23
CA VAL A 84 -12.56 31.93 -9.69
C VAL A 84 -13.45 32.63 -8.66
N GLN A 85 -13.25 32.35 -7.37
CA GLN A 85 -13.97 33.02 -6.27
C GLN A 85 -13.64 34.52 -6.20
N PHE A 86 -12.40 34.90 -6.43
CA PHE A 86 -11.98 36.29 -6.52
C PHE A 86 -12.69 37.02 -7.68
N LEU A 87 -12.72 36.42 -8.88
CA LEU A 87 -13.43 36.98 -10.03
C LEU A 87 -14.94 37.08 -9.77
N LYS A 88 -15.53 36.08 -9.10
CA LYS A 88 -16.93 36.09 -8.67
C LYS A 88 -17.25 37.26 -7.74
N ALA A 89 -16.39 37.51 -6.76
CA ALA A 89 -16.55 38.62 -5.81
C ALA A 89 -16.38 39.98 -6.49
N LYS A 90 -15.42 40.09 -7.41
CA LYS A 90 -15.19 41.31 -8.17
C LYS A 90 -16.28 41.62 -9.20
N ARG A 91 -17.08 40.64 -9.60
CA ARG A 91 -18.23 40.87 -10.50
C ARG A 91 -19.23 41.92 -9.99
N SER A 92 -19.37 42.09 -8.67
CA SER A 92 -20.25 43.11 -8.09
C SER A 92 -19.64 44.51 -8.03
N GLU A 93 -18.32 44.62 -8.20
CA GLU A 93 -17.60 45.88 -8.26
C GLU A 93 -17.39 46.20 -9.74
N GLU A 94 -18.03 47.24 -10.29
CA GLU A 94 -17.95 47.57 -11.73
C GLU A 94 -16.53 47.93 -12.20
N ASP A 95 -15.56 47.98 -11.28
CA ASP A 95 -14.18 48.34 -11.52
C ASP A 95 -13.37 47.19 -12.14
N PRO A 96 -12.64 47.43 -13.26
CA PRO A 96 -11.72 46.45 -13.83
C PRO A 96 -10.63 46.02 -12.85
N VAL A 97 -10.25 44.75 -12.91
CA VAL A 97 -9.13 44.21 -12.13
C VAL A 97 -7.84 44.49 -12.90
N GLU A 98 -6.98 45.37 -12.37
CA GLU A 98 -5.61 45.54 -12.88
C GLU A 98 -4.74 44.38 -12.40
N THR A 99 -4.09 43.68 -13.33
CA THR A 99 -3.22 42.53 -13.04
C THR A 99 -2.03 42.50 -13.98
N THR A 100 -1.03 41.68 -13.65
CA THR A 100 0.10 41.42 -14.55
C THR A 100 -0.04 40.01 -15.09
N PHE A 101 -0.32 39.91 -16.39
CA PHE A 101 -0.51 38.65 -17.09
C PHE A 101 0.83 38.09 -17.59
N GLU A 102 1.08 36.81 -17.34
CA GLU A 102 2.27 36.09 -17.78
C GLU A 102 2.13 35.69 -19.25
N LEU A 103 3.02 36.22 -20.11
CA LEU A 103 3.11 35.84 -21.52
C LEU A 103 4.17 34.74 -21.75
N ASN A 104 5.19 34.71 -20.89
CA ASN A 104 6.27 33.71 -20.81
C ASN A 104 6.87 33.76 -19.40
N ASP A 105 7.65 32.76 -18.99
CA ASP A 105 8.22 32.59 -17.64
C ASP A 105 8.90 33.87 -17.08
N THR A 106 9.48 34.69 -17.97
CA THR A 106 10.15 35.95 -17.62
C THR A 106 9.55 37.19 -18.30
N LEU A 107 8.40 37.07 -18.95
CA LEU A 107 7.75 38.17 -19.67
C LEU A 107 6.32 38.35 -19.19
N TYR A 108 6.05 39.52 -18.63
CA TYR A 108 4.75 39.89 -18.08
C TYR A 108 4.24 41.17 -18.72
N ALA A 109 2.93 41.25 -18.92
CA ALA A 109 2.25 42.43 -19.44
C ALA A 109 1.20 42.91 -18.44
N LYS A 110 1.08 44.23 -18.27
CA LYS A 110 -0.03 44.80 -17.51
C LYS A 110 -1.33 44.62 -18.31
N ALA A 111 -2.38 44.19 -17.63
CA ALA A 111 -3.69 43.95 -18.21
C ALA A 111 -4.79 44.42 -17.26
N GLU A 112 -5.87 44.95 -17.83
CA GLU A 112 -7.10 45.25 -17.11
C GLU A 112 -8.15 44.21 -17.51
N VAL A 113 -8.69 43.49 -16.53
CA VAL A 113 -9.71 42.47 -16.73
C VAL A 113 -11.06 43.08 -16.36
N PRO A 114 -11.96 43.32 -17.33
CA PRO A 114 -13.30 43.81 -17.02
C PRO A 114 -14.10 42.74 -16.26
N PRO A 115 -15.21 43.09 -15.60
CA PRO A 115 -16.12 42.11 -15.03
C PRO A 115 -16.57 41.08 -16.07
N THR A 116 -16.37 39.79 -15.80
CA THR A 116 -16.74 38.68 -16.69
C THR A 116 -17.72 37.73 -16.04
N ASP A 117 -18.45 36.98 -16.87
CA ASP A 117 -19.45 36.00 -16.44
C ASP A 117 -18.97 34.54 -16.58
N GLU A 118 -17.90 34.32 -17.36
CA GLU A 118 -17.35 33.00 -17.69
C GLU A 118 -15.83 32.96 -17.56
N VAL A 119 -15.31 31.75 -17.34
CA VAL A 119 -13.88 31.42 -17.28
C VAL A 119 -13.58 30.21 -18.17
N TYR A 120 -12.38 30.15 -18.70
CA TYR A 120 -11.94 29.06 -19.57
C TYR A 120 -11.11 28.06 -18.77
N LEU A 121 -11.57 26.82 -18.67
CA LEU A 121 -10.88 25.75 -17.95
C LEU A 121 -10.27 24.74 -18.92
N TRP A 122 -9.00 24.40 -18.68
CA TRP A 122 -8.29 23.36 -19.42
C TRP A 122 -8.59 21.98 -18.83
N LEU A 123 -9.25 21.11 -19.60
CA LEU A 123 -9.67 19.78 -19.14
C LEU A 123 -8.66 18.67 -19.48
N GLY A 124 -7.60 19.02 -20.21
CA GLY A 124 -6.63 18.07 -20.75
C GLY A 124 -6.98 17.63 -22.17
N ALA A 125 -6.16 16.75 -22.75
CA ALA A 125 -6.33 16.21 -24.11
C ALA A 125 -6.53 17.29 -25.19
N ASN A 126 -5.89 18.45 -25.05
CA ASN A 126 -6.03 19.62 -25.93
C ASN A 126 -7.45 20.22 -25.97
N VAL A 127 -8.22 20.06 -24.89
CA VAL A 127 -9.58 20.57 -24.76
C VAL A 127 -9.66 21.64 -23.67
N MET A 128 -10.17 22.81 -24.06
CA MET A 128 -10.53 23.91 -23.18
C MET A 128 -12.00 24.25 -23.39
N LEU A 129 -12.74 24.49 -22.29
CA LEU A 129 -14.15 24.85 -22.34
C LEU A 129 -14.42 26.10 -21.50
N ALA A 130 -15.32 26.95 -21.99
CA ALA A 130 -15.88 28.06 -21.23
C ALA A 130 -16.91 27.53 -20.23
N TYR A 131 -16.83 27.98 -18.99
CA TYR A 131 -17.78 27.71 -17.93
C TYR A 131 -18.25 29.01 -17.32
N PRO A 132 -19.55 29.18 -17.05
CA PRO A 132 -20.03 30.24 -16.17
C PRO A 132 -19.31 30.17 -14.82
N ILE A 133 -19.01 31.32 -14.21
CA ILE A 133 -18.23 31.39 -12.96
C ILE A 133 -18.79 30.47 -11.86
N ASN A 134 -20.12 30.40 -11.72
CA ASN A 134 -20.76 29.55 -10.71
C ASN A 134 -20.53 28.05 -10.98
N GLU A 135 -20.64 27.62 -12.24
CA GLU A 135 -20.41 26.22 -12.62
C GLU A 135 -18.92 25.85 -12.49
N ALA A 136 -18.02 26.78 -12.81
CA ALA A 136 -16.59 26.59 -12.63
C ALA A 136 -16.22 26.43 -11.15
N GLU A 137 -16.80 27.23 -10.26
CA GLU A 137 -16.63 27.12 -8.82
C GLU A 137 -17.10 25.75 -8.30
N GLU A 138 -18.34 25.35 -8.62
CA GLU A 138 -18.89 24.05 -8.20
C GLU A 138 -18.05 22.88 -8.73
N LEU A 139 -17.60 22.96 -9.98
CA LEU A 139 -16.73 21.95 -10.59
C LEU A 139 -15.40 21.84 -9.83
N LEU A 140 -14.73 22.97 -9.59
CA LEU A 140 -13.43 23.01 -8.93
C LEU A 140 -13.53 22.58 -7.46
N GLU A 141 -14.59 22.98 -6.75
CA GLU A 141 -14.87 22.53 -5.37
C GLU A 141 -15.07 21.00 -5.30
N SER A 142 -15.86 20.46 -6.23
CA SER A 142 -16.09 19.01 -6.32
C SER A 142 -14.78 18.25 -6.60
N LYS A 143 -13.95 18.76 -7.52
CA LYS A 143 -12.63 18.17 -7.83
C LYS A 143 -11.66 18.27 -6.65
N LEU A 144 -11.62 19.41 -5.97
CA LEU A 144 -10.81 19.62 -4.78
C LEU A 144 -11.22 18.65 -3.65
N LYS A 145 -12.52 18.51 -3.39
CA LYS A 145 -13.05 17.57 -2.40
C LYS A 145 -12.70 16.12 -2.74
N ALA A 146 -12.88 15.73 -4.01
CA ALA A 146 -12.54 14.39 -4.48
C ALA A 146 -11.02 14.12 -4.36
N ALA A 147 -10.18 15.10 -4.70
CA ALA A 147 -8.73 14.99 -4.57
C ALA A 147 -8.29 14.87 -3.09
N LYS A 148 -8.85 15.71 -2.19
CA LYS A 148 -8.61 15.63 -0.73
C LYS A 148 -9.02 14.28 -0.16
N THR A 149 -10.20 13.78 -0.53
CA THR A 149 -10.69 12.45 -0.12
C THR A 149 -9.78 11.35 -0.65
N SER A 150 -9.37 11.43 -1.92
CA SER A 150 -8.44 10.47 -2.50
C SER A 150 -7.08 10.50 -1.82
N LEU A 151 -6.60 11.66 -1.39
CA LEU A 151 -5.33 11.79 -0.67
C LEU A 151 -5.44 11.10 0.70
N ALA A 152 -6.47 11.42 1.48
CA ALA A 152 -6.69 10.83 2.80
C ALA A 152 -6.76 9.29 2.72
N ASN A 153 -7.55 8.75 1.79
CA ASN A 153 -7.64 7.29 1.59
C ASN A 153 -6.28 6.66 1.23
N CYS A 154 -5.46 7.34 0.41
CA CYS A 154 -4.15 6.81 0.05
C CYS A 154 -3.17 6.87 1.23
N GLU A 155 -3.27 7.87 2.10
CA GLU A 155 -2.45 7.98 3.30
C GLU A 155 -2.83 6.89 4.31
N GLU A 156 -4.13 6.64 4.54
CA GLU A 156 -4.62 5.53 5.36
C GLU A 156 -4.15 4.16 4.81
N ASP A 157 -4.28 3.94 3.50
CA ASP A 157 -3.83 2.69 2.86
C ASP A 157 -2.30 2.52 2.92
N LEU A 158 -1.52 3.61 2.88
CA LEU A 158 -0.06 3.55 3.06
C LEU A 158 0.32 3.10 4.46
N ASP A 159 -0.33 3.65 5.48
CA ASP A 159 -0.08 3.26 6.87
C ASP A 159 -0.50 1.81 7.09
N PHE A 160 -1.65 1.40 6.56
CA PHE A 160 -2.07 0.00 6.55
C PHE A 160 -1.02 -0.94 5.94
N LEU A 161 -0.48 -0.59 4.76
CA LEU A 161 0.53 -1.41 4.08
C LEU A 161 1.83 -1.51 4.87
N ARG A 162 2.27 -0.43 5.53
CA ARG A 162 3.44 -0.46 6.42
C ARG A 162 3.24 -1.44 7.56
N GLU A 163 2.07 -1.42 8.20
CA GLU A 163 1.72 -2.39 9.24
C GLU A 163 1.73 -3.83 8.71
N GLN A 164 1.23 -4.07 7.49
CA GLN A 164 1.25 -5.40 6.87
C GLN A 164 2.68 -5.87 6.58
N VAL A 165 3.55 -4.99 6.07
CA VAL A 165 4.97 -5.30 5.84
C VAL A 165 5.64 -5.68 7.16
N THR A 166 5.49 -4.87 8.21
CA THR A 166 6.06 -5.15 9.53
C THR A 166 5.54 -6.47 10.10
N THR A 167 4.24 -6.76 9.97
CA THR A 167 3.65 -8.03 10.43
C THR A 167 4.29 -9.23 9.73
N MET A 168 4.48 -9.14 8.41
CA MET A 168 5.13 -10.19 7.63
C MET A 168 6.61 -10.35 7.95
N GLU A 169 7.33 -9.25 8.19
CA GLU A 169 8.74 -9.30 8.60
C GLU A 169 8.93 -10.01 9.94
N VAL A 170 8.03 -9.74 10.91
CA VAL A 170 8.00 -10.47 12.18
C VAL A 170 7.70 -11.96 11.95
N ALA A 171 6.77 -12.30 11.06
CA ALA A 171 6.48 -13.70 10.71
C ALA A 171 7.71 -14.42 10.11
N VAL A 172 8.45 -13.76 9.21
CA VAL A 172 9.70 -14.27 8.65
C VAL A 172 10.73 -14.52 9.76
N ALA A 173 10.90 -13.57 10.69
CA ALA A 173 11.80 -13.73 11.82
C ALA A 173 11.41 -14.90 12.74
N ARG A 174 10.11 -15.11 12.99
CA ARG A 174 9.60 -16.25 13.77
C ARG A 174 9.96 -17.59 13.13
N VAL A 175 9.77 -17.72 11.81
CA VAL A 175 10.13 -18.93 11.06
C VAL A 175 11.65 -19.18 11.10
N TYR A 176 12.46 -18.13 10.93
CA TYR A 176 13.92 -18.24 10.99
C TYR A 176 14.39 -18.67 12.39
N ASN A 177 13.83 -18.08 13.45
CA ASN A 177 14.14 -18.43 14.83
C ASN A 177 13.79 -19.89 15.13
N TRP A 178 12.63 -20.36 14.63
CA TRP A 178 12.23 -21.76 14.77
C TRP A 178 13.21 -22.71 14.07
N ASP A 179 13.62 -22.43 12.83
CA ASP A 179 14.59 -23.26 12.08
C ASP A 179 15.95 -23.33 12.81
N VAL A 180 16.43 -22.22 13.37
CA VAL A 180 17.65 -22.19 14.18
C VAL A 180 17.52 -23.07 15.43
N VAL A 181 16.38 -23.01 16.13
CA VAL A 181 16.14 -23.85 17.31
C VAL A 181 16.11 -25.34 16.95
N GLN A 182 15.45 -25.71 15.85
CA GLN A 182 15.43 -27.11 15.38
C GLN A 182 16.85 -27.59 15.00
N LYS A 183 17.61 -26.78 14.27
CA LYS A 183 19.02 -27.09 13.92
C LYS A 183 19.91 -27.30 15.14
N ARG A 184 19.68 -26.58 16.24
CA ARG A 184 20.45 -26.77 17.49
C ARG A 184 20.06 -28.07 18.18
N LYS A 185 18.76 -28.39 18.24
CA LYS A 185 18.26 -29.66 18.79
C LYS A 185 18.82 -30.87 18.03
N ASP A 186 18.79 -30.82 16.70
CA ASP A 186 19.33 -31.89 15.85
C ASP A 186 20.82 -32.16 16.13
N LYS A 187 21.63 -31.10 16.25
CA LYS A 187 23.06 -31.20 16.57
C LYS A 187 23.30 -31.79 17.96
N GLU A 188 22.56 -31.34 18.97
CA GLU A 188 22.67 -31.87 20.33
C GLU A 188 22.27 -33.36 20.41
N GLU A 189 21.26 -33.78 19.63
CA GLU A 189 20.88 -35.19 19.53
C GLU A 189 21.94 -36.03 18.82
N GLU A 190 22.56 -35.52 17.76
CA GLU A 190 23.68 -36.17 17.08
C GLU A 190 24.90 -36.34 18.00
N GLU A 191 25.25 -35.31 18.78
CA GLU A 191 26.34 -35.37 19.76
C GLU A 191 26.06 -36.38 20.88
N LYS A 192 24.82 -36.41 21.42
CA LYS A 192 24.40 -37.42 22.40
C LYS A 192 24.45 -38.85 21.84
N LYS A 193 24.10 -39.05 20.57
CA LYS A 193 24.21 -40.35 19.89
C LYS A 193 25.67 -40.77 19.67
N LYS A 194 26.57 -39.83 19.37
CA LYS A 194 28.03 -40.09 19.24
C LYS A 194 28.67 -40.42 20.59
N GLY A 195 28.35 -39.68 21.65
CA GLY A 195 28.85 -39.93 23.01
C GLY A 195 28.44 -41.30 23.58
N LYS A 196 27.18 -41.73 23.34
CA LYS A 196 26.72 -43.07 23.75
C LYS A 196 27.37 -44.23 22.98
N LYS A 197 27.81 -44.01 21.74
CA LYS A 197 28.57 -45.02 20.96
C LYS A 197 30.02 -45.13 21.42
N GLY A 198 30.63 -44.04 21.87
CA GLY A 198 31.99 -44.05 22.44
C GLY A 198 32.08 -44.85 23.75
N ILE A 199 31.13 -44.65 24.67
CA ILE A 199 31.11 -45.33 25.98
C ILE A 199 30.88 -46.85 25.84
N LYS A 200 30.14 -47.30 24.82
CA LYS A 200 29.91 -48.74 24.55
C LYS A 200 31.09 -49.43 23.85
N GLY A 201 32.10 -48.68 23.39
CA GLY A 201 33.29 -49.20 22.71
C GLY A 201 34.45 -49.55 23.64
N ASP A 202 34.53 -48.90 24.81
CA ASP A 202 35.65 -49.07 25.77
C ASP A 202 35.42 -50.17 26.83
N GLU A 203 34.23 -50.79 26.89
CA GLU A 203 33.91 -51.82 27.90
C GLU A 203 34.37 -53.25 27.53
N ASN A 204 35.12 -53.43 26.43
CA ASN A 204 35.46 -54.75 25.88
C ASN A 204 36.97 -55.08 25.86
N ASP A 205 37.83 -54.31 26.53
CA ASP A 205 39.26 -54.63 26.63
C ASP A 205 39.67 -54.86 28.09
N SER A 206 39.28 -56.03 28.63
CA SER A 206 39.92 -56.57 29.83
C SER A 206 41.11 -57.44 29.40
N PRO A 207 42.32 -57.20 29.94
CA PRO A 207 43.51 -57.97 29.58
C PRO A 207 43.43 -59.35 30.21
N ASN A 208 43.32 -60.39 29.39
CA ASN A 208 43.34 -61.77 29.87
C ASN A 208 44.72 -62.38 29.64
N GLY A 209 45.41 -62.68 30.74
CA GLY A 209 46.40 -63.78 30.86
C GLY A 209 47.81 -63.49 30.39
#